data_AF-A0A439DI82-F1
#
_entry.id   AF-A0A439DI82-F1
#
_cell.length_a   1.000
_cell.length_b   1.000
_cell.length_c   1.000
_cell.angle_alpha   90.00
_cell.angle_beta   90.00
_cell.angle_gamma   90.00
#
_symmetry.space_group_name_H-M   'P 1'
#
loop_
_entity.id
_entity.type
_entity.pdbx_description
1 polymer ?
#
loop_
_entity_poly.entity_id
_entity_poly.type
_entity_poly.pdbx_seq_one_letter_code
_entity_poly.pdbx_strand_id
1 'polypeptide(L)' 'MYFSPKPEFLENSITFSRKSVNGKVNMMAYKGNAYVIGHSSETSGLYSETEASMDTLEGLSPEDTS' A
#
# COMPACT_ATOMS: atom_id res chain seq x y z
N MET A 1 -30.20 -5.79 -0.01
CA MET A 1 -29.11 -6.43 -0.79
C MET A 1 -28.01 -7.04 0.09
N TYR A 2 -28.04 -6.88 1.42
CA TYR A 2 -27.05 -7.51 2.32
C TYR A 2 -27.20 -9.03 2.43
N PHE A 3 -28.41 -9.57 2.24
CA PHE A 3 -28.73 -11.01 2.39
C PHE A 3 -28.82 -11.78 1.06
N SER A 4 -28.32 -11.21 -0.04
CA SER A 4 -28.15 -12.01 -1.26
C SER A 4 -26.91 -12.90 -1.12
N PRO A 5 -26.72 -13.98 -1.89
CA PRO A 5 -25.53 -14.84 -1.80
C PRO A 5 -24.24 -14.24 -2.42
N LYS A 6 -24.35 -13.13 -3.16
CA LYS A 6 -23.20 -12.45 -3.79
C LYS A 6 -22.15 -11.82 -2.83
N PRO A 7 -22.50 -11.27 -1.65
CA PRO A 7 -21.57 -10.70 -0.68
C PRO A 7 -20.61 -11.74 -0.11
N GLU A 8 -21.00 -13.01 0.03
CA GLU A 8 -20.12 -14.06 0.57
C GLU A 8 -18.85 -14.23 -0.27
N PHE A 9 -18.98 -14.15 -1.60
CA PHE A 9 -17.83 -14.16 -2.50
C PHE A 9 -16.97 -12.89 -2.32
N LEU A 10 -17.61 -11.73 -2.26
CA LEU A 10 -16.94 -10.44 -2.15
C LEU A 10 -16.20 -10.29 -0.81
N GLU A 11 -16.80 -10.71 0.30
CA GLU A 11 -16.22 -10.69 1.64
C GLU A 11 -14.98 -11.59 1.72
N ASN A 12 -15.02 -12.75 1.07
CA ASN A 12 -13.86 -13.63 0.97
C ASN A 12 -12.72 -13.01 0.14
N SER A 13 -13.03 -12.39 -1.00
CA SER A 13 -12.03 -11.67 -1.81
C SER A 13 -11.42 -10.49 -1.05
N ILE A 14 -12.25 -9.72 -0.34
CA ILE A 14 -11.79 -8.59 0.49
C ILE A 14 -10.87 -9.11 1.62
N THR A 15 -11.27 -10.17 2.32
CA THR A 15 -10.48 -10.76 3.40
C THR A 15 -9.13 -11.29 2.90
N PHE A 16 -9.12 -11.93 1.72
CA PHE A 16 -7.89 -12.39 1.09
C PHE A 16 -6.94 -11.23 0.75
N SER A 17 -7.46 -10.15 0.16
CA SER A 17 -6.65 -8.98 -0.20
C SER A 17 -6.00 -8.28 1.00
N ARG A 18 -6.63 -8.36 2.19
CA ARG A 18 -6.16 -7.72 3.42
C ARG A 18 -5.02 -8.47 4.12
N LYS A 19 -4.67 -9.70 3.71
CA LYS A 19 -3.65 -10.51 4.38
C LYS A 19 -2.26 -9.86 4.41
N SER A 20 -1.90 -9.11 3.36
CA SER A 20 -0.62 -8.39 3.26
C SER A 20 -0.74 -6.90 3.65
N VAL A 21 -1.94 -6.44 4.00
CA VAL A 21 -2.18 -5.03 4.33
C VAL A 21 -1.96 -4.83 5.83
N ASN A 22 -0.70 -4.61 6.19
CA ASN A 22 -0.31 -4.20 7.52
C ASN A 22 0.66 -3.01 7.46
N GLY A 23 0.68 -2.19 8.50
CA GLY A 23 1.48 -0.97 8.56
C GLY A 23 0.83 0.10 9.41
N LYS A 24 1.55 1.22 9.56
CA LYS A 24 1.09 2.41 10.28
C LYS A 24 1.03 3.58 9.30
N VAL A 25 -0.05 4.34 9.37
CA VAL A 25 -0.22 5.58 8.60
C VAL A 25 -0.32 6.75 9.56
N ASN A 26 0.62 7.67 9.45
CA ASN A 26 0.63 8.90 10.23
C ASN A 26 -0.28 9.91 9.55
N MET A 27 -1.30 10.37 10.27
CA MET A 27 -2.29 11.31 9.75
C MET A 27 -2.38 12.56 10.63
N MET A 28 -2.64 13.70 9.99
CA MET A 28 -2.96 14.96 10.65
C MET A 28 -4.41 15.32 10.38
N ALA A 29 -5.19 15.51 11.44
CA ALA A 29 -6.52 16.09 11.33
C ALA A 29 -6.44 17.60 11.59
N TYR A 30 -6.75 18.41 10.58
CA TYR A 30 -6.73 19.88 10.69
C TYR A 30 -7.89 20.53 9.96
N LYS A 31 -8.60 21.45 10.63
CA LYS A 31 -9.76 22.20 10.09
C LYS A 31 -10.77 21.31 9.37
N GLY A 32 -11.13 20.17 9.96
CA GLY A 32 -12.10 19.23 9.39
C GLY A 32 -11.58 18.34 8.26
N ASN A 33 -10.29 18.45 7.91
CA ASN A 33 -9.65 17.61 6.90
C ASN A 33 -8.68 16.62 7.56
N ALA A 34 -8.50 15.45 6.93
CA ALA A 34 -7.49 14.47 7.31
C ALA A 34 -6.41 14.42 6.21
N TYR A 35 -5.16 14.63 6.60
CA TYR A 35 -4.00 14.61 5.71
C TYR A 35 -3.12 13.43 6.07
N VAL A 36 -2.61 12.72 5.06
CA VAL A 36 -1.62 11.66 5.25
C VAL A 36 -0.24 12.31 5.24
N ILE A 37 0.51 12.16 6.34
CA ILE A 37 1.86 12.71 6.49
C ILE A 37 2.90 11.68 6.05
N GLY A 38 2.67 10.41 6.33
CA GLY A 38 3.59 9.34 5.99
C GLY A 38 3.02 7.96 6.30
N HIS A 39 3.67 6.93 5.80
CA HIS A 39 3.32 5.54 6.04
C HIS A 39 4.58 4.72 6.30
N SER A 40 4.45 3.64 7.05
CA SER A 40 5.49 2.64 7.23
C SER A 40 4.88 1.25 7.34
N SER A 41 5.55 0.25 6.79
CA SER A 41 5.14 -1.14 6.89
C SER A 41 6.36 -2.04 7.00
N GLU A 42 6.28 -3.05 7.87
CA GLU A 42 7.35 -4.03 8.07
C GLU A 42 7.20 -5.25 7.16
N THR A 43 5.99 -5.52 6.64
CA THR A 43 5.70 -6.74 5.87
C THR A 43 5.53 -6.48 4.38
N SER A 44 5.04 -5.30 3.98
CA SER A 44 4.88 -4.98 2.57
C SER A 44 6.18 -4.43 2.01
N GLY A 45 7.13 -5.31 1.68
CA GLY A 45 8.35 -4.98 0.91
C GLY A 45 8.08 -4.60 -0.56
N LEU A 46 6.87 -4.10 -0.86
CA LEU A 46 6.48 -3.60 -2.19
C LEU A 46 7.05 -2.20 -2.46
N TYR A 47 7.47 -1.49 -1.41
CA TYR A 47 8.26 -0.29 -1.52
C TYR A 47 9.69 -0.59 -1.09
N SER A 48 10.65 -0.32 -1.97
CA SER A 48 12.09 -0.45 -1.72
C SER A 48 12.72 0.93 -1.83
N GLU A 49 13.26 1.44 -0.72
CA GLU A 49 13.95 2.73 -0.70
C GLU A 49 15.16 2.74 -1.62
N THR A 50 15.85 1.60 -1.76
CA THR A 50 17.03 1.47 -2.62
C THR A 50 16.69 1.56 -4.10
N GLU A 51 15.62 0.89 -4.55
CA GLU A 51 15.20 0.91 -5.97
C GLU A 51 14.53 2.23 -6.36
N ALA A 52 13.90 2.91 -5.40
CA ALA A 52 13.25 4.21 -5.63
C ALA A 52 14.22 5.39 -5.49
N SER A 53 15.42 5.18 -4.94
CA SER A 53 16.40 6.24 -4.73
C SER A 53 17.19 6.54 -6.00
N MET A 54 17.48 7.82 -6.22
CA MET A 54 18.43 8.28 -7.25
C MET A 54 19.85 8.43 -6.69
N ASP A 55 20.04 8.19 -5.38
CA ASP A 55 21.34 8.33 -4.71
C ASP A 55 22.24 7.09 -4.92
N THR A 56 21.67 5.94 -5.31
CA THR A 56 22.37 4.68 -5.57
C THR A 56 21.93 4.06 -6.88
N LEU A 57 22.88 3.59 -7.70
CA LEU A 57 22.63 2.98 -9.02
C LEU A 57 22.39 1.46 -8.93
N GLU A 58 21.81 1.00 -7.83
CA GLU A 58 21.54 -0.42 -7.58
C GLU A 58 20.04 -0.69 -7.66
N GLY A 59 19.62 -1.65 -8.50
CA GLY A 59 18.24 -2.15 -8.57
C GLY A 59 17.43 -1.73 -9.80
N LEU A 60 17.75 -0.61 -10.44
CA LEU A 60 17.10 -0.17 -11.69
C LEU A 60 18.16 0.04 -12.78
N SER A 61 18.09 -0.71 -13.89
CA SER A 61 18.96 -0.44 -15.04
C SER A 61 18.33 0.62 -15.96
N PRO A 62 18.98 1.77 -16.19
CA PRO A 62 18.44 2.83 -17.07
C PRO A 62 18.26 2.39 -18.52
N GLU A 63 18.95 1.32 -18.94
CA GLU A 63 18.90 0.78 -20.31
C GLU A 63 17.59 0.03 -20.61
N ASP A 64 16.88 -0.47 -19.60
CA ASP A 64 15.59 -1.16 -19.76
C ASP A 64 14.41 -0.19 -20.01
N THR A 65 14.68 1.12 -20.00
CA THR A 65 13.65 2.18 -20.15
C THR A 65 13.60 2.76 -21.57
N SER A 66 14.51 2.39 -22.47
CA SER A 66 14.64 2.96 -23.83
C SER A 66 13.66 2.40 -24.86
#